data_AF-A0A0L8HJ21-F1
#
_entry.id   AF-A0A0L8HJ21-F1
#
_cell.length_a   1.000
_cell.length_b   1.000
_cell.length_c   1.000
_cell.angle_alpha   90.00
_cell.angle_beta   90.00
_cell.angle_gamma   90.00
#
_symmetry.space_group_name_H-M   'P 1'
#
loop_
_entity.id
_entity.type
_entity.pdbx_description
1 polymer ?
#
loop_
_entity_poly.entity_id
_entity_poly.type
_entity_poly.pdbx_seq_one_letter_code
_entity_poly.pdbx_strand_id
1 'polypeptide(L)'
;MVPINLEFLVSETYKWFSHSSTRQSAYKQFYLSINDKEPLKIVNSCTTRWLSTEPAVNRILSQWFELQTHFQTTTTKEKCFTAQALHEMFCDPSNELYLLFLHPILKHVQKFNSIHLVRTNTSNTEAFWLEVLEYKDATGGNPFRDVANFAINLLTLPNSNAEVEWLFRV
;
A
#
# COMPACT_ATOMS: atom_id res chain seq x y z
N MET A 1 -10.35 -0.06 -0.58
CA MET A 1 -10.12 -1.41 -0.04
C MET A 1 -9.44 -2.20 -1.13
N VAL A 2 -8.22 -2.69 -0.89
CA VAL A 2 -7.48 -3.45 -1.91
C VAL A 2 -8.18 -4.82 -2.06
N PRO A 3 -8.42 -5.32 -3.28
CA PRO A 3 -8.95 -6.65 -3.47
C PRO A 3 -8.11 -7.72 -2.75
N ILE A 4 -8.76 -8.69 -2.10
CA ILE A 4 -8.12 -9.74 -1.28
C ILE A 4 -7.07 -10.52 -2.08
N ASN A 5 -7.32 -10.76 -3.37
CA ASN A 5 -6.37 -11.41 -4.27
C ASN A 5 -5.06 -10.63 -4.39
N LEU A 6 -5.08 -9.30 -4.43
CA LEU A 6 -3.87 -8.48 -4.52
C LEU A 6 -3.13 -8.41 -3.19
N GLU A 7 -3.84 -8.40 -2.06
CA GLU A 7 -3.22 -8.51 -0.74
C GLU A 7 -2.49 -9.85 -0.59
N PHE A 8 -3.12 -10.93 -1.05
CA PHE A 8 -2.49 -12.25 -1.09
C PHE A 8 -1.25 -12.25 -2.00
N LEU A 9 -1.35 -11.70 -3.22
CA LEU A 9 -0.22 -11.61 -4.15
C LEU A 9 1.01 -10.93 -3.52
N VAL A 10 0.81 -9.75 -2.94
CA VAL A 10 1.91 -8.96 -2.34
C VAL A 10 2.50 -9.68 -1.13
N SER A 11 1.65 -10.19 -0.24
CA SER A 11 2.08 -10.88 0.98
C SER A 11 2.83 -12.17 0.66
N GLU A 12 2.31 -12.97 -0.27
CA GLU A 12 2.86 -14.27 -0.59
C GLU A 12 4.17 -14.14 -1.39
N THR A 13 4.28 -13.12 -2.26
CA THR A 13 5.55 -12.77 -2.91
C THR A 13 6.63 -12.41 -1.88
N TYR A 14 6.29 -11.62 -0.85
CA TYR A 14 7.22 -11.33 0.23
C TYR A 14 7.65 -12.60 0.99
N LYS A 15 6.69 -13.45 1.40
CA LYS A 15 6.98 -14.70 2.12
C LYS A 15 7.87 -15.64 1.32
N TRP A 16 7.64 -15.74 0.01
CA TRP A 16 8.43 -16.57 -0.90
C TRP A 16 9.93 -16.27 -0.78
N PHE A 17 10.29 -14.99 -0.82
CA PHE A 17 11.67 -14.56 -0.65
C PHE A 17 12.11 -14.60 0.81
N SER A 18 11.27 -14.19 1.76
CA SER A 18 11.63 -14.14 3.18
C SER A 18 11.97 -15.53 3.77
N HIS A 19 11.38 -16.61 3.26
CA HIS A 19 11.56 -17.95 3.81
C HIS A 19 12.83 -18.65 3.31
N SER A 20 13.52 -18.14 2.29
CA SER A 20 14.69 -18.82 1.73
C SER A 20 15.75 -17.85 1.21
N SER A 21 16.90 -17.83 1.88
CA SER A 21 18.09 -17.11 1.42
C SER A 21 18.60 -17.63 0.06
N THR A 22 18.46 -18.94 -0.21
CA THR A 22 18.79 -19.55 -1.50
C THR A 22 17.92 -19.03 -2.63
N ARG A 23 16.60 -18.86 -2.39
CA ARG A 23 15.69 -18.28 -3.39
C ARG A 23 16.02 -16.82 -3.66
N GLN A 24 16.37 -16.05 -2.61
CA GLN A 24 16.81 -14.67 -2.77
C GLN A 24 18.09 -14.55 -3.60
N SER A 25 19.10 -15.40 -3.35
CA SER A 25 20.34 -15.37 -4.11
C SER A 25 20.13 -15.82 -5.56
N ALA A 26 19.31 -16.86 -5.79
CA ALA A 26 18.95 -17.31 -7.13
C ALA A 26 18.24 -16.22 -7.94
N TYR A 27 17.26 -15.53 -7.33
CA TYR A 27 16.59 -14.40 -7.99
C TYR A 27 17.54 -13.23 -8.24
N LYS A 28 18.44 -12.92 -7.29
CA LYS A 28 19.45 -11.87 -7.47
C LYS A 28 20.36 -12.14 -8.66
N GLN A 29 20.86 -13.37 -8.81
CA GLN A 29 21.68 -13.76 -9.95
C GLN A 29 20.91 -13.71 -11.27
N PHE A 30 19.68 -14.20 -11.28
CA PHE A 30 18.80 -14.12 -12.44
C PHE A 30 18.53 -12.66 -12.87
N TYR A 31 18.18 -11.80 -11.92
CA TYR A 31 17.89 -10.41 -12.19
C TYR A 31 19.12 -9.64 -12.68
N LEU A 32 20.30 -9.89 -12.08
CA LEU A 32 21.57 -9.33 -12.53
C LEU A 32 21.87 -9.70 -13.99
N SER A 33 21.58 -10.93 -14.39
CA SER A 33 21.83 -11.39 -15.77
C SER A 33 20.94 -10.75 -16.83
N ILE A 34 19.80 -10.16 -16.44
CA ILE A 34 18.83 -9.53 -17.35
C ILE A 34 19.00 -8.02 -17.39
N ASN A 35 19.24 -7.39 -16.22
CA ASN A 35 19.12 -5.94 -16.04
C ASN A 35 20.42 -5.22 -15.68
N ASP A 36 21.54 -5.95 -15.53
CA ASP A 36 22.85 -5.43 -15.08
C ASP A 36 22.80 -4.62 -13.76
N LYS A 37 21.74 -4.82 -12.95
CA LYS A 37 21.47 -4.10 -11.71
C LYS A 37 20.99 -5.07 -10.64
N GLU A 38 21.10 -4.69 -9.36
CA GLU A 38 20.52 -5.48 -8.28
C GLU A 38 19.00 -5.26 -8.17
N PRO A 39 18.21 -6.32 -7.88
CA PRO A 39 16.78 -6.18 -7.65
C PRO A 39 16.49 -5.42 -6.35
N LEU A 40 15.40 -4.65 -6.32
CA LEU A 40 14.92 -4.03 -5.09
C LEU A 40 14.38 -5.12 -4.16
N LYS A 41 14.85 -5.14 -2.92
CA LYS A 41 14.39 -6.09 -1.89
C LYS A 41 12.88 -5.96 -1.68
N ILE A 42 12.11 -7.03 -1.86
CA ILE A 42 10.67 -7.01 -1.56
C ILE A 42 10.46 -6.75 -0.06
N VAL A 43 9.62 -5.76 0.27
CA VAL A 43 9.30 -5.38 1.66
C VAL A 43 8.05 -6.10 2.10
N ASN A 44 7.98 -6.41 3.39
CA ASN A 44 6.76 -6.94 3.98
C ASN A 44 5.63 -5.90 3.86
N SER A 45 4.48 -6.33 3.36
CA SER A 45 3.25 -5.55 3.50
C SER A 45 2.61 -5.88 4.84
N CYS A 46 2.53 -4.92 5.76
CA CYS A 46 1.71 -5.09 6.97
C CYS A 46 0.23 -5.19 6.57
N THR A 47 -0.40 -6.33 6.84
CA THR A 47 -1.81 -6.61 6.53
C THR A 47 -2.77 -5.62 7.20
N THR A 48 -2.40 -5.03 8.33
CA THR A 48 -3.24 -4.09 9.11
C THR A 48 -3.08 -2.62 8.72
N ARG A 49 -2.17 -2.28 7.80
CA ARG A 49 -1.92 -0.91 7.38
C ARG A 49 -1.68 -0.86 5.88
N TRP A 50 -2.76 -0.80 5.12
CA TRP A 50 -2.73 -0.70 3.65
C TRP A 50 -1.83 0.44 3.12
N LEU A 51 -1.64 1.51 3.92
CA LEU A 51 -0.71 2.61 3.66
C LEU A 51 0.76 2.16 3.59
N SER A 52 1.14 1.16 4.40
CA SER A 52 2.47 0.56 4.41
C SER A 52 2.70 -0.44 3.27
N THR A 53 1.68 -0.70 2.44
CA THR A 53 1.74 -1.62 1.29
C THR A 53 2.29 -0.93 0.03
N GLU A 54 2.30 0.40 -0.03
CA GLU A 54 2.80 1.17 -1.18
C GLU A 54 4.23 0.80 -1.60
N PRO A 55 5.23 0.73 -0.68
CA PRO A 55 6.60 0.43 -1.07
C PRO A 55 6.75 -1.00 -1.59
N ALA A 56 5.93 -1.94 -1.10
CA ALA A 56 5.92 -3.32 -1.58
C ALA A 56 5.32 -3.38 -2.99
N VAL A 57 4.18 -2.73 -3.22
CA VAL A 57 3.53 -2.63 -4.54
C VAL A 57 4.44 -1.97 -5.57
N ASN A 58 5.10 -0.87 -5.22
CA ASN A 58 6.04 -0.19 -6.12
C ASN A 58 7.22 -1.09 -6.51
N ARG A 59 7.78 -1.86 -5.56
CA ARG A 59 8.88 -2.78 -5.83
C ARG A 59 8.47 -3.99 -6.67
N ILE A 60 7.24 -4.47 -6.49
CA ILE A 60 6.67 -5.57 -7.29
C ILE A 60 6.39 -5.09 -8.72
N LEU A 61 5.75 -3.93 -8.89
CA LEU A 61 5.44 -3.37 -10.21
C LEU A 61 6.71 -3.04 -11.00
N SER A 62 7.74 -2.50 -10.36
CA SER A 62 9.02 -2.19 -11.02
C SER A 62 9.81 -3.43 -11.46
N GLN A 63 9.46 -4.61 -10.97
CA GLN A 63 10.11 -5.89 -11.30
C GLN A 63 9.10 -6.92 -11.78
N TRP A 64 7.97 -6.48 -12.35
CA TRP A 64 6.83 -7.36 -12.65
C TRP A 64 7.22 -8.46 -13.63
N PHE A 65 7.89 -8.09 -14.72
CA PHE A 65 8.32 -9.00 -15.78
C PHE A 65 9.35 -10.03 -15.27
N GLU A 66 10.29 -9.59 -14.43
CA GLU A 66 11.34 -10.43 -13.86
C GLU A 66 10.75 -11.41 -12.85
N LEU A 67 9.80 -10.97 -12.03
CA LEU A 67 9.06 -11.83 -11.11
C LEU A 67 8.22 -12.86 -11.86
N GLN A 68 7.49 -12.45 -12.90
CA GLN A 68 6.72 -13.36 -13.75
C GLN A 68 7.61 -14.45 -14.34
N THR A 69 8.76 -14.08 -14.91
CA THR A 69 9.72 -15.00 -15.52
C THR A 69 10.40 -15.90 -14.47
N HIS A 70 10.69 -15.36 -13.29
CA HIS A 70 11.22 -16.14 -12.17
C HIS A 70 10.26 -17.25 -11.76
N PHE A 71 8.99 -16.93 -11.51
CA PHE A 71 8.00 -17.94 -11.10
C PHE A 71 7.68 -18.94 -12.22
N GLN A 72 7.73 -18.53 -13.49
CA GLN A 72 7.64 -19.45 -14.63
C GLN A 72 8.78 -20.48 -14.63
N THR A 73 10.02 -19.99 -14.45
CA THR A 73 11.22 -20.82 -14.41
C THR A 73 11.21 -21.76 -13.21
N THR A 74 10.78 -21.27 -12.05
CA THR A 74 10.65 -22.07 -10.83
C THR A 74 9.61 -23.17 -10.99
N THR A 75 8.44 -22.87 -11.56
CA THR A 75 7.38 -23.86 -11.81
C THR A 75 7.85 -24.98 -12.75
N THR A 76 8.72 -24.65 -13.70
CA THR A 76 9.31 -25.63 -14.64
C THR A 76 10.36 -26.52 -13.97
N LYS A 77 11.14 -25.98 -13.02
CA LYS A 77 12.22 -26.70 -12.34
C LYS A 77 11.74 -27.52 -11.14
N GLU A 78 10.75 -27.02 -10.41
CA GLU A 78 10.25 -27.62 -9.18
C GLU A 78 8.71 -27.58 -9.14
N LYS A 79 8.08 -28.70 -8.78
CA LYS A 79 6.63 -28.73 -8.52
C LYS A 79 6.32 -28.12 -7.16
N CYS A 80 6.24 -26.78 -7.11
CA CYS A 80 5.83 -26.04 -5.93
C CYS A 80 4.49 -25.34 -6.17
N PHE A 81 3.47 -25.70 -5.39
CA PHE A 81 2.12 -25.13 -5.50
C PHE A 81 2.11 -23.60 -5.35
N THR A 82 2.86 -23.06 -4.38
CA THR A 82 2.94 -21.60 -4.16
C THR A 82 3.57 -20.88 -5.35
N ALA A 83 4.60 -21.46 -5.98
CA ALA A 83 5.22 -20.88 -7.17
C ALA A 83 4.26 -20.87 -8.36
N GLN A 84 3.48 -21.94 -8.54
CA GLN A 84 2.48 -22.04 -9.58
C GLN A 84 1.35 -21.02 -9.38
N ALA A 85 0.80 -20.93 -8.17
CA ALA A 85 -0.24 -19.96 -7.84
C ALA A 85 0.25 -18.52 -8.07
N LEU A 86 1.46 -18.19 -7.63
CA LEU A 86 2.06 -16.87 -7.88
C LEU A 86 2.24 -16.63 -9.38
N HIS A 87 2.75 -17.61 -10.14
CA HIS A 87 2.90 -17.48 -11.60
C HIS A 87 1.56 -17.19 -12.30
N GLU A 88 0.50 -17.94 -11.95
CA GLU A 88 -0.85 -17.73 -12.50
C GLU A 88 -1.36 -16.31 -12.20
N MET A 89 -1.14 -15.82 -10.98
CA MET A 89 -1.55 -14.47 -10.59
C MET A 89 -0.75 -13.36 -11.29
N PHE A 90 0.56 -13.55 -11.51
CA PHE A 90 1.40 -12.61 -12.28
C PHE A 90 1.12 -12.66 -13.79
N CYS A 91 0.57 -13.77 -14.30
CA CYS A 91 0.14 -13.89 -15.69
C CYS A 91 -1.24 -13.29 -15.98
N ASP A 92 -2.04 -12.98 -14.96
CA ASP A 92 -3.32 -12.32 -15.13
C ASP A 92 -3.13 -10.79 -15.30
N PRO A 93 -3.39 -10.24 -16.51
CA PRO A 93 -3.21 -8.82 -16.78
C PRO A 93 -4.14 -7.92 -15.95
N SER A 94 -5.24 -8.47 -15.42
CA SER A 94 -6.15 -7.74 -14.56
C SER A 94 -5.45 -7.33 -13.26
N ASN A 95 -4.68 -8.25 -12.66
CA ASN A 95 -3.98 -8.00 -11.40
C ASN A 95 -2.92 -6.90 -11.56
N GLU A 96 -2.18 -6.92 -12.67
CA GLU A 96 -1.21 -5.88 -13.00
C GLU A 96 -1.90 -4.52 -13.18
N LEU A 97 -2.98 -4.48 -13.96
CA LEU A 97 -3.74 -3.26 -14.22
C LEU A 97 -4.32 -2.65 -12.94
N TYR A 98 -4.86 -3.49 -12.04
CA TYR A 98 -5.36 -3.02 -10.75
C TYR A 98 -4.25 -2.43 -9.88
N LEU A 99 -3.07 -3.06 -9.82
CA LEU A 99 -1.94 -2.53 -9.07
C LEU A 99 -1.42 -1.22 -9.67
N LEU A 100 -1.37 -1.11 -11.01
CA LEU A 100 -1.01 0.12 -11.71
C LEU A 100 -1.98 1.26 -11.41
N PHE A 101 -3.29 0.98 -11.40
CA PHE A 101 -4.31 1.96 -11.04
C PHE A 101 -4.23 2.36 -9.57
N LEU A 102 -3.96 1.41 -8.68
CA LEU A 102 -3.91 1.61 -7.25
C LEU A 102 -2.62 2.32 -6.79
N HIS A 103 -1.50 2.11 -7.48
CA HIS A 103 -0.20 2.68 -7.15
C HIS A 103 -0.19 4.21 -6.95
N PRO A 104 -0.70 5.04 -7.88
CA PRO A 104 -0.73 6.48 -7.68
C PRO A 104 -1.59 6.88 -6.48
N ILE A 105 -2.71 6.19 -6.24
CA ILE A 105 -3.58 6.45 -5.09
C ILE A 105 -2.81 6.15 -3.80
N LEU A 106 -2.19 4.97 -3.70
CA LEU A 106 -1.38 4.57 -2.56
C LEU A 106 -0.26 5.58 -2.27
N LYS A 107 0.43 6.04 -3.31
CA LYS A 107 1.53 7.02 -3.19
C LYS A 107 1.05 8.36 -2.63
N HIS A 108 -0.10 8.86 -3.11
CA HIS A 108 -0.67 10.11 -2.60
C HIS A 108 -1.08 9.99 -1.14
N VAL A 109 -1.75 8.90 -0.76
CA VAL A 109 -2.21 8.72 0.61
C VAL A 109 -1.04 8.44 1.56
N GLN A 110 -0.02 7.69 1.12
CA GLN A 110 1.19 7.49 1.91
C GLN A 110 1.95 8.81 2.14
N LYS A 111 2.04 9.67 1.12
CA LYS A 111 2.61 11.02 1.27
C LYS A 111 1.83 11.85 2.30
N PHE A 112 0.50 11.82 2.26
CA PHE A 112 -0.33 12.49 3.25
C PHE A 112 -0.12 11.94 4.66
N ASN A 113 -0.06 10.61 4.81
CA ASN A 113 0.21 9.96 6.09
C ASN A 113 1.60 10.29 6.64
N SER A 114 2.64 10.36 5.80
CA SER A 114 3.97 10.79 6.21
C SER A 114 3.99 12.25 6.67
N ILE A 115 3.27 13.15 5.98
CA ILE A 115 3.12 14.55 6.40
C ILE A 115 2.39 14.65 7.74
N HIS A 116 1.35 13.84 7.92
CA HIS A 116 0.58 13.77 9.16
C HIS A 116 1.45 13.29 10.33
N LEU A 117 2.16 12.16 10.19
CA LEU A 117 3.02 11.61 11.25
C LEU A 117 4.21 12.51 11.63
N VAL A 118 4.73 13.29 10.67
CA VAL A 118 5.81 14.27 10.94
C VAL A 118 5.27 15.53 11.64
N ARG A 119 3.98 15.86 11.50
CA ARG A 119 3.34 17.01 12.15
C ARG A 119 2.65 16.67 13.49
N THR A 120 2.27 15.42 13.73
CA THR A 120 1.61 15.01 14.98
C THR A 120 2.62 14.69 16.09
N ASN A 121 3.20 15.74 16.64
CA ASN A 121 3.52 15.82 18.08
C ASN A 121 2.43 16.65 18.80
N THR A 122 1.20 16.62 18.29
CA THR A 122 0.08 17.40 18.81
C THR A 122 -1.05 16.46 19.22
N SER A 123 -1.29 16.43 20.52
CA SER A 123 -2.32 15.68 21.23
C SER A 123 -3.78 16.00 20.84
N ASN A 124 -4.03 16.86 19.84
CA ASN A 124 -5.36 17.30 19.44
C ASN A 124 -5.60 17.14 17.93
N THR A 125 -6.41 16.16 17.54
CA THR A 125 -6.90 15.94 16.17
C THR A 125 -7.76 17.10 15.65
N GLU A 126 -8.45 17.82 16.53
CA GLU A 126 -9.23 19.02 16.19
C GLU A 126 -8.35 20.17 15.71
N ALA A 127 -7.24 20.42 16.41
CA ALA A 127 -6.28 21.46 16.03
C ALA A 127 -5.65 21.19 14.65
N PHE A 128 -5.42 19.92 14.32
CA PHE A 128 -4.94 19.52 13.00
C PHE A 128 -5.94 19.84 11.89
N TRP A 129 -7.22 19.49 12.04
CA TRP A 129 -8.19 19.74 10.98
C TRP A 129 -8.55 21.22 10.80
N LEU A 130 -8.45 22.03 11.87
CA LEU A 130 -8.51 23.49 11.78
C LEU A 130 -7.34 24.06 10.96
N GLU A 131 -6.12 23.55 11.17
CA GLU A 131 -4.95 23.98 10.39
C GLU A 131 -5.06 23.58 8.90
N VAL A 132 -5.60 22.38 8.61
CA VAL A 132 -5.84 21.94 7.22
C VAL A 132 -6.94 22.76 6.55
N LEU A 133 -7.91 23.27 7.30
CA LEU A 133 -8.93 24.19 6.80
C LEU A 133 -8.33 25.56 6.43
N GLU A 134 -7.32 26.00 7.17
CA GLU A 134 -6.61 27.27 6.94
C GLU A 134 -5.52 27.20 5.89
N TYR A 135 -5.06 25.99 5.53
CA TYR A 135 -4.03 25.79 4.51
C TYR A 135 -4.44 26.37 3.15
N LYS A 136 -3.56 27.19 2.56
CA LYS A 136 -3.72 27.70 1.19
C LYS A 136 -2.54 27.24 0.34
N ASP A 137 -2.85 26.69 -0.82
CA ASP A 137 -1.86 26.34 -1.84
C ASP A 137 -1.26 27.59 -2.49
N ALA A 138 -0.21 27.44 -3.29
CA ALA A 138 0.47 28.51 -4.02
C ALA A 138 -0.46 29.31 -4.97
N THR A 139 -1.64 28.77 -5.28
CA THR A 139 -2.71 29.40 -6.09
C THR A 139 -3.75 30.15 -5.24
N GLY A 140 -3.61 30.18 -3.91
CA GLY A 140 -4.53 30.82 -2.97
C GLY A 140 -5.79 30.01 -2.65
N GLY A 141 -6.00 28.88 -3.31
CA GLY A 141 -7.09 27.94 -3.03
C GLY A 141 -6.71 26.92 -1.94
N ASN A 142 -7.70 26.39 -1.22
CA ASN A 142 -7.50 25.25 -0.32
C ASN A 142 -8.03 23.97 -1.01
N PRO A 143 -7.16 23.10 -1.56
CA PRO A 143 -7.57 21.87 -2.24
C PRO A 143 -8.14 20.81 -1.29
N PHE A 144 -7.96 20.99 0.02
CA PHE A 144 -8.42 20.04 1.05
C PHE A 144 -9.59 20.58 1.87
N ARG A 145 -10.19 21.72 1.48
CA ARG A 145 -11.25 22.39 2.23
C ARG A 145 -12.45 21.49 2.51
N ASP A 146 -12.89 20.73 1.51
CA ASP A 146 -14.06 19.85 1.66
C ASP A 146 -13.77 18.66 2.57
N VAL A 147 -12.54 18.12 2.49
CA VAL A 147 -12.08 17.03 3.36
C VAL A 147 -11.92 17.51 4.80
N ALA A 148 -11.38 18.71 5.01
CA ALA A 148 -11.24 19.32 6.32
C ALA A 148 -12.59 19.61 6.96
N ASN A 149 -13.53 20.19 6.20
CA ASN A 149 -14.90 20.43 6.67
C ASN A 149 -15.61 19.11 7.03
N PHE A 150 -15.46 18.07 6.23
CA PHE A 150 -16.02 16.76 6.53
C PHE A 150 -15.44 16.18 7.83
N ALA A 151 -14.13 16.25 8.02
CA ALA A 151 -13.47 15.74 9.22
C ALA A 151 -13.85 16.53 10.48
N ILE A 152 -13.95 17.87 10.41
CA ILE A 152 -14.41 18.71 11.52
C ILE A 152 -15.87 18.37 11.86
N ASN A 153 -16.74 18.29 10.85
CA ASN A 153 -18.14 17.92 11.07
C ASN A 153 -18.25 16.54 11.71
N LEU A 154 -17.46 15.57 11.25
CA LEU A 154 -17.43 14.21 11.79
C LEU A 154 -16.90 14.15 13.23
N LEU A 155 -15.96 15.02 13.60
CA LEU A 155 -15.45 15.14 14.98
C LEU A 155 -16.43 15.87 15.91
N THR A 156 -17.23 16.80 15.38
CA THR A 156 -18.29 17.48 16.13
C THR A 156 -19.56 16.65 16.28
N LEU A 157 -19.71 15.56 15.52
CA LEU A 157 -20.84 14.65 15.66
C LEU A 157 -20.62 13.71 16.86
N PRO A 158 -21.65 13.46 17.69
CA PRO A 158 -21.56 12.51 18.78
C PRO A 158 -21.28 11.11 18.21
N ASN A 159 -20.07 10.61 18.45
CA ASN A 159 -19.57 9.37 17.86
C ASN A 159 -20.01 8.10 18.63
N SER A 160 -20.98 8.23 19.55
CA SER A 160 -21.50 7.12 20.36
C SER A 160 -23.01 7.21 20.55
N ASN A 161 -23.70 6.07 20.39
CA ASN A 161 -25.13 5.94 20.68
C ASN A 161 -25.49 6.37 22.11
N ALA A 162 -24.57 6.19 23.07
CA ALA A 162 -24.80 6.59 24.46
C ALA A 162 -24.79 8.12 24.66
N GLU A 163 -24.03 8.86 23.86
CA GLU A 163 -24.03 10.33 23.90
C GLU A 163 -25.24 10.92 23.15
N VAL A 164 -25.68 10.25 22.09
CA VAL A 164 -26.95 10.54 21.41
C VAL A 164 -28.12 10.35 22.37
N GLU A 165 -28.16 9.25 23.14
CA GLU A 165 -29.19 9.02 24.16
C GLU A 165 -29.15 10.03 25.31
N TRP A 166 -28.00 10.66 25.59
CA TRP A 166 -27.87 11.72 26.59
C TRP A 166 -28.38 13.08 26.06
N LEU A 167 -28.15 13.36 24.78
CA LEU A 167 -28.61 14.60 24.13
C LEU A 167 -30.13 14.62 23.88
N PHE A 168 -30.76 13.44 23.75
CA PHE A 168 -32.21 13.30 23.52
C PHE A 168 -33.02 12.99 24.79
N ARG A 169 -32.40 12.93 25.98
CA ARG A 169 -33.11 12.97 27.27
C ARG A 169 -33.27 14.42 27.74
N VAL A 170 -34.23 15.12 27.14
CA VAL A 170 -34.86 16.34 27.70
C VAL A 170 -36.19 15.95 28.30
#